data_AF-A0A959VAH9-F1
#
_entry.id   AF-A0A959VAH9-F1
#
_cell.length_a   1.000
_cell.length_b   1.000
_cell.length_c   1.000
_cell.angle_alpha   90.00
_cell.angle_beta   90.00
_cell.angle_gamma   90.00
#
_symmetry.space_group_name_H-M   'P 1'
#
loop_
_entity.id
_entity.type
_entity.pdbx_description
1 polymer ?
#
loop_
_entity_poly.entity_id
_entity_poly.type
_entity_poly.pdbx_seq_one_letter_code
_entity_poly.pdbx_strand_id
1 'polypeptide(L)'
;MKHTIIKTLLAILFLLPAWSFAQDKAIAKIFDEYSGKSGYTSVDISKGLFQLFAQLEADDPEFDDLQKALDGLESLRLVAYSIEGDKGTTEEKNSFVSNIKSNVPFDEFKELMVVRDGDDKINFYAKSEGQIITEMIMLVDGADKAVFLSLFGVIDLKHIAKLGSTMDLGGMEYLGKMKSE
;
A
#
# COMPACT_ATOMS: atom_id res chain seq x y z
N MET A 1 -37.54 -34.58 10.32
CA MET A 1 -36.34 -34.06 11.03
C MET A 1 -35.13 -33.91 10.11
N LYS A 2 -34.67 -34.94 9.39
CA LYS A 2 -33.49 -34.84 8.49
C LYS A 2 -33.62 -33.76 7.39
N HIS A 3 -34.79 -33.61 6.77
CA HIS A 3 -35.03 -32.58 5.76
C HIS A 3 -35.08 -31.15 6.32
N THR A 4 -35.45 -30.96 7.59
CA THR A 4 -35.46 -29.63 8.23
C THR A 4 -34.03 -29.20 8.52
N ILE A 5 -33.18 -30.11 9.00
CA ILE A 5 -31.76 -29.85 9.27
C ILE A 5 -30.99 -29.51 7.98
N ILE A 6 -31.26 -30.23 6.88
CA ILE A 6 -30.64 -29.95 5.57
C ILE A 6 -31.04 -28.57 5.04
N LYS A 7 -32.31 -28.16 5.21
CA LYS A 7 -32.77 -26.82 4.81
C LYS A 7 -32.12 -25.70 5.62
N THR A 8 -31.93 -25.91 6.93
CA THR A 8 -31.22 -24.95 7.79
C THR A 8 -29.74 -24.84 7.42
N LEU A 9 -29.09 -25.96 7.08
CA LEU A 9 -27.69 -25.98 6.64
C LEU A 9 -27.49 -25.27 5.28
N LEU A 10 -28.41 -25.47 4.33
CA LEU A 10 -28.39 -24.79 3.03
C LEU A 10 -28.60 -23.28 3.14
N ALA A 11 -29.43 -22.83 4.09
CA ALA A 11 -29.69 -21.41 4.32
C ALA A 11 -28.47 -20.68 4.91
N ILE A 12 -27.67 -21.36 5.74
CA ILE A 12 -26.41 -20.82 6.29
C ILE A 12 -25.33 -20.72 5.20
N LEU A 13 -25.29 -21.68 4.27
CA LEU A 13 -24.34 -21.69 3.15
C LEU A 13 -24.54 -20.52 2.17
N PHE A 14 -25.79 -20.05 2.02
CA PHE A 14 -26.13 -18.89 1.17
C PHE A 14 -25.79 -17.53 1.79
N LEU A 15 -25.49 -17.46 3.09
CA LEU A 15 -25.14 -16.22 3.80
C LEU A 15 -23.61 -15.98 3.89
N LEU A 16 -22.79 -16.95 3.51
CA LEU A 16 -21.32 -16.88 3.62
C LEU A 16 -20.60 -16.00 2.58
N PRO A 17 -21.10 -15.73 1.34
CA PRO A 17 -20.28 -15.00 0.37
C PRO A 17 -20.26 -13.47 0.57
N ALA A 18 -20.99 -12.91 1.54
CA ALA A 18 -21.08 -11.46 1.72
C ALA A 18 -19.92 -10.85 2.54
N TRP A 19 -19.07 -11.67 3.18
CA TRP A 19 -18.06 -11.17 4.13
C TRP A 19 -16.67 -11.00 3.50
N SER A 20 -16.40 -11.58 2.32
CA SER A 20 -15.08 -11.53 1.68
C SER A 20 -14.78 -10.25 0.89
N PHE A 21 -15.73 -9.29 0.78
CA PHE A 21 -15.53 -8.04 0.04
C PHE A 21 -15.36 -6.80 0.94
N ALA A 22 -15.17 -6.99 2.25
CA ALA A 22 -15.12 -5.88 3.21
C ALA A 22 -13.70 -5.41 3.54
N GLN A 23 -12.68 -6.26 3.38
CA GLN A 23 -11.31 -5.95 3.85
C GLN A 23 -10.58 -4.91 2.97
N ASP A 24 -10.82 -4.89 1.65
CA ASP A 24 -10.23 -3.90 0.73
C ASP A 24 -10.77 -2.47 0.93
N LYS A 25 -11.90 -2.30 1.63
CA LYS A 25 -12.58 -1.00 1.71
C LYS A 25 -11.86 0.02 2.58
N ALA A 26 -11.10 -0.42 3.59
CA ALA A 26 -10.50 0.49 4.57
C ALA A 26 -9.43 1.37 3.94
N ILE A 27 -8.54 0.76 3.16
CA ILE A 27 -7.42 1.43 2.51
C ILE A 27 -7.93 2.25 1.33
N ALA A 28 -8.81 1.66 0.49
CA ALA A 28 -9.49 2.40 -0.58
C ALA A 28 -10.20 3.66 -0.07
N LYS A 29 -10.88 3.58 1.08
CA LYS A 29 -11.57 4.72 1.70
C LYS A 29 -10.62 5.86 2.07
N ILE A 30 -9.41 5.58 2.56
CA ILE A 30 -8.41 6.63 2.80
C ILE A 30 -8.08 7.34 1.48
N PHE A 31 -7.80 6.58 0.42
CA PHE A 31 -7.49 7.16 -0.88
C PHE A 31 -8.66 7.97 -1.44
N ASP A 32 -9.89 7.43 -1.41
CA ASP A 32 -11.10 8.13 -1.87
C ASP A 32 -11.37 9.41 -1.07
N GLU A 33 -11.06 9.41 0.23
CA GLU A 33 -11.29 10.58 1.08
C GLU A 33 -10.35 11.73 0.76
N TYR A 34 -9.11 11.46 0.34
CA TYR A 34 -8.10 12.50 0.12
C TYR A 34 -7.78 12.77 -1.34
N SER A 35 -8.12 11.86 -2.25
CA SER A 35 -7.91 12.05 -3.68
C SER A 35 -8.69 13.27 -4.19
N GLY A 36 -7.99 14.19 -4.85
CA GLY A 36 -8.58 15.43 -5.36
C GLY A 36 -8.92 16.50 -4.31
N LYS A 37 -8.59 16.28 -3.02
CA LYS A 37 -8.68 17.35 -2.02
C LYS A 37 -7.52 18.34 -2.18
N SER A 38 -7.81 19.63 -1.94
CA SER A 38 -6.79 20.67 -1.92
C SER A 38 -5.70 20.37 -0.89
N GLY A 39 -4.44 20.53 -1.26
CA GLY A 39 -3.28 20.26 -0.40
C GLY A 39 -2.84 18.78 -0.39
N TYR A 40 -3.57 17.89 -1.06
CA TYR A 40 -3.21 16.48 -1.21
C TYR A 40 -2.80 16.18 -2.64
N THR A 41 -1.75 15.38 -2.79
CA THR A 41 -1.34 14.78 -4.06
C THR A 41 -1.68 13.30 -4.00
N SER A 42 -2.46 12.81 -4.96
CA SER A 42 -2.81 11.39 -5.06
C SER A 42 -2.28 10.79 -6.36
N VAL A 43 -1.80 9.55 -6.26
CA VAL A 43 -1.35 8.73 -7.37
C VAL A 43 -2.02 7.35 -7.24
N ASP A 44 -2.67 6.90 -8.30
CA ASP A 44 -3.25 5.55 -8.38
C ASP A 44 -2.71 4.88 -9.65
N ILE A 45 -1.92 3.83 -9.46
CA ILE A 45 -1.33 3.01 -10.51
C ILE A 45 -2.02 1.65 -10.46
N SER A 46 -2.66 1.29 -11.58
CA SER A 46 -3.27 -0.02 -11.76
C SER A 46 -2.33 -1.02 -12.42
N LYS A 47 -2.65 -2.31 -12.30
CA LYS A 47 -2.02 -3.41 -13.02
C LYS A 47 -1.79 -3.14 -14.50
N GLY A 48 -2.74 -2.48 -15.17
CA GLY A 48 -2.61 -2.17 -16.60
C GLY A 48 -1.37 -1.31 -16.92
N LEU A 49 -1.03 -0.36 -16.05
CA LEU A 49 0.16 0.46 -16.24
C LEU A 49 1.45 -0.32 -15.92
N PHE A 50 1.44 -1.19 -14.90
CA PHE A 50 2.56 -2.09 -14.64
C PHE A 50 2.84 -3.04 -15.80
N GLN A 51 1.79 -3.60 -16.40
CA GLN A 51 1.89 -4.46 -17.58
C GLN A 51 2.42 -3.70 -18.80
N LEU A 52 1.99 -2.44 -18.98
CA LEU A 52 2.51 -1.61 -20.07
C LEU A 52 4.02 -1.34 -19.89
N PHE A 53 4.46 -0.98 -18.69
CA PHE A 53 5.89 -0.80 -18.40
C PHE A 53 6.68 -2.10 -18.61
N ALA A 54 6.15 -3.23 -18.12
CA ALA A 54 6.75 -4.54 -18.29
C ALA A 54 6.90 -4.98 -19.76
N GLN A 55 6.03 -4.47 -20.66
CA GLN A 55 6.11 -4.74 -22.10
C GLN A 55 7.07 -3.79 -22.84
N LEU A 56 7.13 -2.52 -22.44
CA LEU A 56 7.99 -1.52 -23.08
C LEU A 56 9.48 -1.82 -22.86
N GLU A 57 9.83 -2.36 -21.69
CA GLU A 57 11.21 -2.64 -21.28
C GLU A 57 11.56 -4.15 -21.40
N ALA A 58 10.75 -4.94 -22.10
CA ALA A 58 10.88 -6.40 -22.17
C ALA A 58 12.14 -6.90 -22.89
N ASP A 59 12.74 -6.05 -23.74
CA ASP A 59 13.94 -6.39 -24.52
C ASP A 59 15.26 -6.00 -23.82
N ASP A 60 15.20 -5.38 -22.63
CA ASP A 60 16.38 -5.02 -21.86
C ASP A 60 16.70 -6.10 -20.80
N PRO A 61 17.83 -6.83 -20.93
CA PRO A 61 18.23 -7.84 -19.96
C PRO A 61 18.53 -7.28 -18.55
N GLU A 62 18.69 -5.96 -18.38
CA GLU A 62 18.79 -5.32 -17.05
C GLU A 62 17.41 -5.16 -16.37
N PHE A 63 16.31 -5.25 -17.13
CA PHE A 63 14.93 -5.07 -16.66
C PHE A 63 14.21 -6.36 -16.26
N ASP A 64 14.83 -7.51 -16.47
CA ASP A 64 14.26 -8.83 -16.21
C ASP A 64 13.79 -9.00 -14.73
N ASP A 65 14.53 -8.38 -13.80
CA ASP A 65 14.18 -8.39 -12.37
C ASP A 65 13.11 -7.36 -11.99
N LEU A 66 13.01 -6.25 -12.75
CA LEU A 66 11.91 -5.29 -12.57
C LEU A 66 10.61 -5.89 -13.10
N GLN A 67 10.66 -6.58 -14.24
CA GLN A 67 9.51 -7.27 -14.82
C GLN A 67 8.92 -8.28 -13.83
N LYS A 68 9.76 -9.10 -13.19
CA LYS A 68 9.35 -10.03 -12.12
C LYS A 68 8.77 -9.32 -10.90
N ALA A 69 9.29 -8.14 -10.55
CA ALA A 69 8.77 -7.33 -9.47
C ALA A 69 7.36 -6.79 -9.78
N LEU A 70 7.11 -6.41 -11.03
CA LEU A 70 5.88 -5.79 -11.50
C LEU A 70 4.77 -6.78 -11.84
N ASP A 71 5.10 -7.99 -12.30
CA ASP A 71 4.12 -8.98 -12.79
C ASP A 71 3.14 -9.44 -11.69
N GLY A 72 3.60 -9.45 -10.44
CA GLY A 72 2.78 -9.75 -9.27
C GLY A 72 1.97 -8.57 -8.74
N LEU A 73 2.25 -7.33 -9.17
CA LEU A 73 1.59 -6.15 -8.61
C LEU A 73 0.23 -5.92 -9.25
N GLU A 74 -0.75 -5.64 -8.41
CA GLU A 74 -2.14 -5.38 -8.82
C GLU A 74 -2.45 -3.89 -8.74
N SER A 75 -1.97 -3.19 -7.71
CA SER A 75 -2.10 -1.73 -7.60
C SER A 75 -1.05 -1.10 -6.69
N LEU A 76 -0.70 0.16 -6.98
CA LEU A 76 0.02 1.05 -6.08
C LEU A 76 -0.80 2.32 -5.92
N ARG A 77 -1.09 2.68 -4.68
CA ARG A 77 -1.78 3.93 -4.35
C ARG A 77 -0.94 4.75 -3.39
N LEU A 78 -0.84 6.05 -3.65
CA LEU A 78 -0.13 7.00 -2.81
C LEU A 78 -1.00 8.24 -2.61
N VAL A 79 -1.04 8.73 -1.37
CA VAL A 79 -1.54 10.06 -1.02
C VAL A 79 -0.48 10.73 -0.17
N ALA A 80 -0.06 11.90 -0.60
CA ALA A 80 0.86 12.76 0.12
C ALA A 80 0.19 14.08 0.48
N TYR A 81 0.52 14.56 1.66
CA TYR A 81 0.22 15.90 2.14
C TYR A 81 1.53 16.60 2.42
N SER A 82 1.66 17.87 2.02
CA SER A 82 2.85 18.68 2.28
C SER A 82 2.44 20.11 2.60
N ILE A 83 3.08 20.67 3.62
CA ILE A 83 2.94 22.05 4.04
C ILE A 83 3.95 22.84 3.22
N GLU A 84 3.48 23.49 2.15
CA GLU A 84 4.32 24.30 1.27
C GLU A 84 3.92 25.76 1.33
N GLY A 85 4.81 26.61 1.86
CA GLY A 85 4.54 28.04 2.03
C GLY A 85 3.33 28.28 2.94
N ASP A 86 2.37 29.07 2.47
CA ASP A 86 1.13 29.38 3.20
C ASP A 86 0.00 28.34 2.97
N LYS A 87 0.29 27.23 2.28
CA LYS A 87 -0.70 26.18 1.98
C LYS A 87 -0.51 25.00 2.91
N GLY A 88 -1.59 24.68 3.62
CA GLY A 88 -1.64 23.55 4.55
C GLY A 88 -1.20 23.92 5.97
N THR A 89 -1.58 23.09 6.93
CA THR A 89 -1.30 23.28 8.35
C THR A 89 -0.83 21.99 9.01
N THR A 90 -0.07 22.12 10.10
CA THR A 90 0.33 20.98 10.92
C THR A 90 -0.88 20.23 11.49
N GLU A 91 -1.99 20.92 11.76
CA GLU A 91 -3.23 20.31 12.25
C GLU A 91 -3.89 19.40 11.20
N GLU A 92 -3.98 19.85 9.95
CA GLU A 92 -4.50 19.05 8.84
C GLU A 92 -3.61 17.83 8.58
N LYS A 93 -2.28 18.01 8.58
CA LYS A 93 -1.30 16.92 8.45
C LYS A 93 -1.45 15.88 9.56
N ASN A 94 -1.55 16.33 10.82
CA ASN A 94 -1.76 15.44 11.96
C ASN A 94 -3.12 14.73 11.90
N SER A 95 -4.16 15.42 11.42
CA SER A 95 -5.48 14.82 11.21
C SER A 95 -5.44 13.75 10.13
N PHE A 96 -4.71 13.97 9.04
CA PHE A 96 -4.48 12.97 7.99
C PHE A 96 -3.81 11.72 8.55
N VAL A 97 -2.68 11.87 9.25
CA VAL A 97 -1.96 10.76 9.87
C VAL A 97 -2.84 10.02 10.88
N SER A 98 -3.61 10.77 11.69
CA SER A 98 -4.53 10.18 12.68
C SER A 98 -5.65 9.38 12.01
N ASN A 99 -6.20 9.88 10.89
CA ASN A 99 -7.25 9.20 10.15
C ASN A 99 -6.74 7.87 9.58
N ILE A 100 -5.52 7.85 9.02
CA ILE A 100 -4.86 6.62 8.56
C ILE A 100 -4.70 5.63 9.70
N LYS A 101 -4.06 6.05 10.81
CA LYS A 101 -3.83 5.21 12.01
C LYS A 101 -5.13 4.64 12.60
N SER A 102 -6.26 5.30 12.40
CA SER A 102 -7.56 4.89 12.97
C SER A 102 -8.41 4.02 12.04
N ASN A 103 -8.26 4.14 10.71
CA ASN A 103 -9.13 3.43 9.76
C ASN A 103 -8.41 2.26 9.08
N VAL A 104 -7.08 2.28 8.97
CA VAL A 104 -6.33 1.17 8.41
C VAL A 104 -6.21 0.07 9.49
N PRO A 105 -6.54 -1.19 9.17
CA PRO A 105 -6.48 -2.30 10.12
C PRO A 105 -5.03 -2.76 10.32
N PHE A 106 -4.19 -1.91 10.92
CA PHE A 106 -2.76 -2.19 11.11
C PHE A 106 -2.48 -3.46 11.94
N ASP A 107 -3.47 -3.97 12.68
CA ASP A 107 -3.40 -5.25 13.38
C ASP A 107 -3.35 -6.47 12.45
N GLU A 108 -3.84 -6.34 11.21
CA GLU A 108 -3.67 -7.35 10.16
C GLU A 108 -2.27 -7.32 9.52
N PHE A 109 -1.47 -6.30 9.84
CA PHE A 109 -0.14 -6.10 9.28
C PHE A 109 0.95 -6.32 10.33
N LYS A 110 2.09 -6.84 9.87
CA LYS A 110 3.31 -6.90 10.65
C LYS A 110 4.15 -5.65 10.38
N GLU A 111 4.55 -4.93 11.41
CA GLU A 111 5.59 -3.90 11.30
C GLU A 111 6.93 -4.57 10.98
N LEU A 112 7.52 -4.20 9.84
CA LEU A 112 8.79 -4.75 9.37
C LEU A 112 9.96 -3.84 9.72
N MET A 113 9.76 -2.53 9.62
CA MET A 113 10.82 -1.54 9.79
C MET A 113 10.25 -0.21 10.26
N VAL A 114 11.03 0.48 11.09
CA VAL A 114 10.81 1.88 11.43
C VAL A 114 12.11 2.64 11.23
N VAL A 115 12.09 3.62 10.33
CA VAL A 115 13.19 4.58 10.16
C VAL A 115 12.83 5.86 10.89
N ARG A 116 13.81 6.43 11.60
CA ARG A 116 13.71 7.73 12.23
C ARG A 116 14.86 8.58 11.71
N ASP A 117 14.54 9.69 11.05
CA ASP A 117 15.53 10.62 10.51
C ASP A 117 15.09 12.06 10.82
N GLY A 118 15.77 12.71 11.76
CA GLY A 118 15.33 13.99 12.31
C GLY A 118 13.91 13.90 12.87
N ASP A 119 13.00 14.71 12.31
CA ASP A 119 11.58 14.74 12.66
C ASP A 119 10.72 13.76 11.83
N ASP A 120 11.31 13.08 10.85
CA ASP A 120 10.61 12.12 10.00
C ASP A 120 10.60 10.72 10.66
N LYS A 121 9.41 10.15 10.76
CA LYS A 121 9.18 8.75 11.12
C LYS A 121 8.57 8.00 9.96
N ILE A 122 9.25 6.97 9.49
CA ILE A 122 8.81 6.15 8.36
C ILE A 122 8.56 4.74 8.87
N ASN A 123 7.32 4.28 8.74
CA ASN A 123 6.91 2.93 9.13
C ASN A 123 6.61 2.09 7.89
N PHE A 124 7.15 0.87 7.87
CA PHE A 124 6.87 -0.14 6.86
C PHE A 124 6.12 -1.31 7.46
N TYR A 125 5.00 -1.65 6.84
CA TYR A 125 4.14 -2.74 7.25
C TYR A 125 3.92 -3.72 6.10
N ALA A 126 3.73 -5.00 6.43
CA ALA A 126 3.36 -6.00 5.45
C ALA A 126 2.27 -6.94 5.98
N LYS A 127 1.32 -7.26 5.11
CA LYS A 127 0.32 -8.33 5.30
C LYS A 127 0.71 -9.52 4.45
N SER A 128 0.57 -10.71 4.99
CA SER A 128 1.01 -11.94 4.32
C SER A 128 -0.02 -13.05 4.42
N GLU A 129 -0.16 -13.81 3.36
CA GLU A 129 -0.90 -15.07 3.32
C GLU A 129 0.10 -16.22 3.21
N GLY A 130 0.34 -16.90 4.33
CA GLY A 130 1.39 -17.91 4.44
C GLY A 130 2.77 -17.29 4.28
N GLN A 131 3.48 -17.63 3.19
CA GLN A 131 4.81 -17.11 2.88
C GLN A 131 4.79 -15.98 1.85
N ILE A 132 3.62 -15.64 1.31
CA ILE A 132 3.47 -14.65 0.25
C ILE A 132 3.03 -13.32 0.88
N ILE A 133 3.72 -12.23 0.55
CA ILE A 133 3.27 -10.89 0.92
C ILE A 133 2.20 -10.48 -0.08
N THR A 134 1.03 -10.12 0.44
CA THR A 134 -0.14 -9.72 -0.36
C THR A 134 -0.36 -8.22 -0.35
N GLU A 135 0.18 -7.53 0.67
CA GLU A 135 0.08 -6.08 0.78
C GLU A 135 1.24 -5.48 1.56
N MET A 136 1.70 -4.31 1.13
CA MET A 136 2.67 -3.48 1.85
C MET A 136 2.14 -2.08 2.04
N ILE A 137 2.36 -1.53 3.23
CA ILE A 137 2.02 -0.15 3.57
C ILE A 137 3.27 0.58 4.00
N MET A 138 3.41 1.82 3.52
CA MET A 138 4.36 2.79 4.04
C MET A 138 3.60 3.99 4.59
N LEU A 139 3.96 4.40 5.80
CA LEU A 139 3.47 5.64 6.42
C LEU A 139 4.66 6.51 6.81
N VAL A 140 4.76 7.69 6.20
CA VAL A 140 5.70 8.75 6.56
C VAL A 140 4.94 9.79 7.39
N ASP A 141 5.45 10.07 8.58
CA ASP A 141 4.96 11.09 9.50
C ASP A 141 6.14 12.05 9.77
N GLY A 142 6.18 13.15 9.02
CA GLY A 142 7.22 14.17 9.10
C GLY A 142 6.75 15.48 9.72
N ALA A 143 7.67 16.43 9.86
CA ALA A 143 7.37 17.75 10.42
C ALA A 143 6.38 18.52 9.54
N ASP A 144 6.67 18.60 8.24
CA ASP A 144 5.96 19.39 7.23
C ASP A 144 5.21 18.53 6.20
N LYS A 145 5.41 17.20 6.21
CA LYS A 145 4.82 16.29 5.24
C LYS A 145 4.29 15.02 5.89
N ALA A 146 3.34 14.39 5.22
CA ALA A 146 2.89 13.04 5.54
C ALA A 146 2.60 12.30 4.24
N VAL A 147 3.01 11.03 4.17
CA VAL A 147 2.81 10.19 2.98
C VAL A 147 2.23 8.86 3.41
N PHE A 148 1.19 8.43 2.72
CA PHE A 148 0.62 7.10 2.86
C PHE A 148 0.66 6.40 1.51
N LEU A 149 1.33 5.25 1.47
CA LEU A 149 1.42 4.41 0.29
C LEU A 149 0.92 3.01 0.65
N SER A 150 0.10 2.44 -0.24
CA SER A 150 -0.29 1.04 -0.24
C SER A 150 0.14 0.40 -1.57
N LEU A 151 0.71 -0.78 -1.48
CA LEU A 151 1.08 -1.63 -2.59
C LEU A 151 0.37 -2.98 -2.40
N PHE A 152 -0.48 -3.35 -3.35
CA PHE A 152 -1.26 -4.57 -3.30
C PHE A 152 -0.89 -5.50 -4.46
N GLY A 153 -0.76 -6.80 -4.17
CA GLY A 153 -0.43 -7.84 -5.15
C GLY A 153 0.45 -8.93 -4.56
N VAL A 154 0.94 -9.84 -5.41
CA VAL A 154 1.94 -10.84 -5.05
C VAL A 154 3.30 -10.17 -5.00
N ILE A 155 3.76 -9.88 -3.79
CA ILE A 155 4.95 -9.08 -3.56
C ILE A 155 6.14 -9.97 -3.20
N ASP A 156 7.18 -9.93 -4.04
CA ASP A 156 8.48 -10.49 -3.70
C ASP A 156 9.42 -9.38 -3.17
N LEU A 157 9.71 -9.43 -1.86
CA LEU A 157 10.62 -8.49 -1.20
C LEU A 157 12.01 -8.43 -1.83
N LYS A 158 12.49 -9.53 -2.42
CA LYS A 158 13.80 -9.56 -3.09
C LYS A 158 13.84 -8.61 -4.28
N HIS A 159 12.71 -8.43 -4.93
CA HIS A 159 12.55 -7.62 -6.13
C HIS A 159 12.08 -6.19 -5.81
N ILE A 160 11.33 -5.96 -4.72
CA ILE A 160 10.91 -4.60 -4.29
C ILE A 160 12.09 -3.68 -3.95
N ALA A 161 13.16 -4.20 -3.34
CA ALA A 161 14.34 -3.37 -3.07
C ALA A 161 14.93 -2.73 -4.35
N LYS A 162 14.72 -3.36 -5.52
CA LYS A 162 15.14 -2.84 -6.82
C LYS A 162 14.18 -1.79 -7.38
N LEU A 163 12.85 -1.96 -7.20
CA LEU A 163 11.84 -0.97 -7.55
C LEU A 163 12.13 0.40 -6.94
N GLY A 164 12.53 0.43 -5.66
CA GLY A 164 12.90 1.64 -4.96
C GLY A 164 14.16 2.36 -5.46
N SER A 165 15.00 1.66 -6.22
CA SER A 165 16.21 2.24 -6.82
C SER A 165 15.93 2.84 -8.20
N THR A 166 14.91 2.34 -8.91
CA THR A 166 14.59 2.73 -10.29
C THR A 166 13.47 3.77 -10.38
N MET A 167 12.55 3.78 -9.41
CA MET A 167 11.47 4.77 -9.32
C MET A 167 11.82 5.77 -8.22
N ASP A 168 12.14 7.02 -8.60
CA ASP A 168 12.41 8.15 -7.70
C ASP A 168 11.12 8.62 -6.99
N LEU A 169 10.54 7.72 -6.20
CA LEU A 169 9.37 7.96 -5.37
C LEU A 169 9.88 8.27 -3.96
N GLY A 170 9.79 9.54 -3.55
CA GLY A 170 10.23 10.04 -2.25
C GLY A 170 9.69 9.17 -1.10
N GLY A 171 10.57 8.34 -0.54
CA GLY A 171 10.25 7.33 0.47
C GLY A 171 10.87 5.95 0.20
N MET A 172 11.14 5.60 -1.06
CA MET A 172 11.76 4.32 -1.42
C MET A 172 13.30 4.31 -1.38
N GLU A 173 13.94 5.48 -1.31
CA GLU A 173 15.41 5.61 -1.12
C GLU A 173 15.90 4.86 0.14
N TYR A 174 15.03 4.74 1.15
CA TYR A 174 15.32 4.00 2.39
C TYR A 174 15.26 2.48 2.23
N LEU A 175 14.52 1.95 1.25
CA LEU A 175 14.47 0.51 0.96
C LEU A 175 15.74 0.04 0.23
N GLY A 176 16.34 0.89 -0.61
CA GLY A 176 17.59 0.58 -1.32
C GLY A 176 18.80 0.40 -0.39
N LYS A 177 18.77 1.02 0.81
CA LYS A 177 19.84 0.90 1.82
C LYS A 177 19.87 -0.45 2.54
N MET A 178 18.88 -1.33 2.34
CA MET A 178 18.86 -2.67 2.95
C MET A 178 19.78 -3.70 2.28
N LYS A 179 20.43 -3.36 1.16
CA LYS A 179 21.28 -4.30 0.41
C LYS A 179 22.77 -4.22 0.75
N SER A 180 23.16 -3.35 1.68
CA SER A 180 24.56 -3.10 2.05
C SER A 180 24.99 -3.68 3.40
N GLU A 181 24.26 -4.64 3.96
CA GLU A 181 24.75 -5.52 5.04
C GLU A 181 24.60 -7.00 4.70
#